data_AF-K7MUH2-F1
#
_entry.id   AF-K7MUH2-F1
#
_cell.length_a   1.000
_cell.length_b   1.000
_cell.length_c   1.000
_cell.angle_alpha   90.00
_cell.angle_beta   90.00
_cell.angle_gamma   90.00
#
_symmetry.space_group_name_H-M   'P 1'
#
loop_
_entity.id
_entity.type
_entity.pdbx_description
1 polymer ?
#
loop_
_entity_poly.entity_id
_entity_poly.type
_entity_poly.pdbx_seq_one_letter_code
_entity_poly.pdbx_strand_id
1 'polypeptide(L)'
;MSSKERPTLGGTRIKTRKRNIAAPLDPAAFSDAVVQIYLDNAGDLELIAKSIESSDLNFSRYGDTFFEVAFTGGRTQPGTTKPDEGDRHPYSIIECEPKREVILPSVIYIQKILRRRPFLIKNLENVMRKFLQSLELFEENERKKLAIFTALAFSQKLSGLPPETVFQPLLKDNLVAKGLVLSFMTDFFKEYLIDNSLDDLISILKRGKVEEDLLDIFPPTKRSIEAFSEHFTKEGLVALVEYNEKKIFEVKLKEMKSSLTAQITEEADTSEVIETVKLRVRDAKLPEIEVVRILWDVLMDAVQWSGKNQQQNANAALRQVSFRYFACMPIYICLLRNFYPCSH
;
A
#
# COMPACT_ATOMS: atom_id res chain seq x y z
N MET A 1 -7.04 -76.91 47.53
CA MET A 1 -6.94 -76.14 46.27
C MET A 1 -7.76 -74.87 46.44
N SER A 2 -7.12 -73.72 46.60
CA SER A 2 -7.79 -72.43 46.79
C SER A 2 -7.83 -71.70 45.44
N SER A 3 -9.03 -71.53 44.89
CA SER A 3 -9.28 -70.83 43.62
C SER A 3 -9.15 -69.31 43.83
N LYS A 4 -8.05 -68.73 43.34
CA LYS A 4 -7.92 -67.28 43.17
C LYS A 4 -8.86 -66.83 42.04
N GLU A 5 -9.96 -66.18 42.39
CA GLU A 5 -10.76 -65.39 41.45
C GLU A 5 -9.91 -64.25 40.88
N ARG A 6 -9.93 -64.12 39.55
CA ARG A 6 -9.30 -62.98 38.85
C ARG A 6 -10.18 -61.75 39.06
N PRO A 7 -9.60 -60.57 39.34
CA PRO A 7 -10.41 -59.36 39.51
C PRO A 7 -11.06 -58.99 38.18
N THR A 8 -12.39 -58.99 38.16
CA THR A 8 -13.21 -58.46 37.07
C THR A 8 -13.03 -56.95 36.97
N LEU A 9 -12.70 -56.46 35.77
CA LEU A 9 -12.66 -55.04 35.41
C LEU A 9 -14.07 -54.44 35.49
N GLY A 10 -14.50 -54.11 36.71
CA GLY A 10 -15.71 -53.35 36.95
C GLY A 10 -15.58 -51.92 36.43
N GLY A 11 -16.43 -51.56 35.47
CA GLY A 11 -16.96 -50.21 35.36
C GLY A 11 -16.02 -49.13 34.81
N THR A 12 -15.30 -49.38 33.70
CA THR A 12 -14.84 -48.24 32.90
C THR A 12 -16.02 -47.75 32.06
N ARG A 13 -16.72 -46.72 32.54
CA ARG A 13 -17.69 -45.96 31.74
C ARG A 13 -16.91 -45.37 30.56
N ILE A 14 -16.93 -46.04 29.41
CA ILE A 14 -16.38 -45.48 28.17
C ILE A 14 -17.27 -44.28 27.84
N LYS A 15 -16.81 -43.08 28.25
CA LYS A 15 -17.39 -41.82 27.78
C LYS A 15 -17.09 -41.75 26.29
N THR A 16 -18.06 -42.15 25.47
CA THR A 16 -18.09 -41.79 24.06
C THR A 16 -17.95 -40.27 24.00
N ARG A 17 -16.83 -39.75 23.46
CA ARG A 17 -16.68 -38.30 23.27
C ARG A 17 -17.88 -37.83 22.47
N LYS A 18 -18.61 -36.82 22.98
CA LYS A 18 -19.58 -36.08 22.18
C LYS A 18 -18.84 -35.63 20.92
N ARG A 19 -19.22 -36.16 19.76
CA ARG A 19 -18.80 -35.58 18.50
C ARG A 19 -19.25 -34.13 18.57
N ASN A 20 -18.32 -33.18 18.50
CA ASN A 20 -18.66 -31.79 18.24
C ASN A 20 -19.27 -31.78 16.84
N ILE A 21 -20.57 -32.00 16.74
CA ILE A 21 -21.33 -31.70 15.53
C ILE A 21 -21.33 -30.19 15.50
N ALA A 22 -20.38 -29.60 14.78
CA ALA A 22 -20.46 -28.20 14.43
C ALA A 22 -21.84 -28.02 13.79
N ALA A 23 -22.67 -27.16 14.37
CA ALA A 23 -23.95 -26.81 13.77
C ALA A 23 -23.71 -26.48 12.29
N PRO A 24 -24.56 -26.92 11.35
CA PRO A 24 -24.39 -26.56 9.94
C PRO A 24 -24.18 -25.04 9.76
N LEU A 25 -23.36 -24.66 8.79
CA LEU A 25 -23.25 -23.25 8.39
C LEU A 25 -24.54 -22.87 7.68
N ASP A 26 -25.15 -21.77 8.09
CA ASP A 26 -26.33 -21.19 7.45
C ASP A 26 -26.11 -19.68 7.22
N PRO A 27 -25.24 -19.32 6.25
CA PRO A 27 -24.99 -17.93 5.90
C PRO A 27 -26.21 -17.27 5.23
N ALA A 28 -27.12 -18.08 4.66
CA ALA A 28 -28.34 -17.59 4.02
C ALA A 28 -29.26 -16.95 5.05
N ALA A 29 -29.65 -17.70 6.10
CA ALA A 29 -30.50 -17.16 7.16
C ALA A 29 -29.87 -15.94 7.87
N PHE A 30 -28.55 -15.94 8.04
CA PHE A 30 -27.86 -14.76 8.58
C PHE A 30 -27.96 -13.55 7.64
N SER A 31 -27.72 -13.74 6.34
CA SER A 31 -27.86 -12.68 5.34
C SER A 31 -29.28 -12.13 5.32
N ASP A 32 -30.29 -12.99 5.27
CA ASP A 32 -31.70 -12.61 5.20
C ASP A 32 -32.11 -11.80 6.45
N ALA A 33 -31.63 -12.20 7.64
CA ALA A 33 -31.85 -11.43 8.87
C ALA A 33 -31.19 -10.05 8.84
N VAL A 34 -29.96 -9.94 8.32
CA VAL A 34 -29.29 -8.63 8.16
C VAL A 34 -30.03 -7.77 7.13
N VAL A 35 -30.42 -8.33 5.98
CA VAL A 35 -31.21 -7.64 4.96
C VAL A 35 -32.51 -7.10 5.56
N GLN A 36 -33.22 -7.91 6.34
CA GLN A 36 -34.44 -7.48 7.01
C GLN A 36 -34.20 -6.31 7.96
N ILE A 37 -33.08 -6.29 8.71
CA ILE A 37 -32.71 -5.14 9.55
C ILE A 37 -32.54 -3.86 8.73
N TYR A 38 -31.94 -3.93 7.53
CA TYR A 38 -31.84 -2.75 6.65
C TYR A 38 -33.21 -2.29 6.14
N LEU A 39 -34.09 -3.22 5.80
CA LEU A 39 -35.44 -2.93 5.30
C LEU A 39 -36.34 -2.34 6.39
N ASP A 40 -36.37 -2.93 7.59
CA ASP A 40 -37.18 -2.50 8.73
C ASP A 40 -36.85 -1.07 9.17
N ASN A 41 -35.59 -0.67 9.00
CA ASN A 41 -35.10 0.66 9.35
C ASN A 41 -34.99 1.60 8.13
N ALA A 42 -35.52 1.22 6.97
CA ALA A 42 -35.51 2.01 5.74
C ALA A 42 -34.14 2.62 5.36
N GLY A 43 -33.05 1.88 5.63
CA GLY A 43 -31.69 2.35 5.34
C GLY A 43 -31.10 3.37 6.33
N ASP A 44 -31.79 3.71 7.42
CA ASP A 44 -31.24 4.58 8.46
C ASP A 44 -30.10 3.88 9.20
N LEU A 45 -28.86 4.26 8.86
CA LEU A 45 -27.64 3.63 9.37
C LEU A 45 -27.48 3.75 10.90
N GLU A 46 -28.08 4.77 11.54
CA GLU A 46 -28.03 4.92 12.99
C GLU A 46 -28.95 3.90 13.68
N LEU A 47 -30.16 3.73 13.16
CA LEU A 47 -31.10 2.72 13.64
C LEU A 47 -30.62 1.30 13.33
N ILE A 48 -30.09 1.07 12.12
CA ILE A 48 -29.50 -0.21 11.72
C ILE A 48 -28.35 -0.59 12.66
N ALA A 49 -27.46 0.34 12.99
CA ALA A 49 -26.36 0.09 13.93
C ALA A 49 -26.88 -0.34 15.30
N LYS A 50 -27.95 0.31 15.79
CA LYS A 50 -28.59 -0.03 17.07
C LYS A 50 -29.23 -1.43 17.01
N SER A 51 -29.93 -1.77 15.94
CA SER A 51 -30.52 -3.09 15.72
C SER A 51 -29.46 -4.19 15.68
N ILE A 52 -28.36 -3.98 14.96
CA ILE A 52 -27.21 -4.90 14.90
C ILE A 52 -26.55 -5.09 16.27
N GLU A 53 -26.41 -4.00 17.04
CA GLU A 53 -25.88 -4.06 18.40
C GLU A 53 -26.77 -4.90 19.32
N SER A 54 -28.09 -4.75 19.22
CA SER A 54 -29.06 -5.53 20.02
C SER A 54 -29.35 -6.94 19.52
N SER A 55 -28.96 -7.27 18.28
CA SER A 55 -29.25 -8.58 17.69
C SER A 55 -28.43 -9.71 18.33
N ASP A 56 -29.01 -10.91 18.36
CA ASP A 56 -28.39 -12.17 18.78
C ASP A 56 -27.67 -12.90 17.63
N LEU A 57 -27.54 -12.24 16.47
CA LEU A 57 -26.87 -12.75 15.28
C LEU A 57 -25.40 -13.11 15.54
N ASN A 58 -24.94 -14.21 14.95
CA ASN A 58 -23.59 -14.73 15.17
C ASN A 58 -22.55 -14.07 14.24
N PHE A 59 -22.18 -12.83 14.54
CA PHE A 59 -21.16 -12.06 13.82
C PHE A 59 -19.76 -12.70 13.84
N SER A 60 -19.44 -13.52 14.86
CA SER A 60 -18.16 -14.24 14.91
C SER A 60 -18.06 -15.28 13.79
N ARG A 61 -19.20 -15.91 13.45
CA ARG A 61 -19.28 -16.94 12.40
C ARG A 61 -19.51 -16.37 11.00
N TYR A 62 -20.27 -15.28 10.91
CA TYR A 62 -20.77 -14.74 9.63
C TYR A 62 -20.33 -13.29 9.38
N GLY A 63 -19.22 -12.86 9.98
CA GLY A 63 -18.70 -11.50 9.81
C GLY A 63 -18.39 -11.15 8.35
N ASP A 64 -17.90 -12.10 7.55
CA ASP A 64 -17.66 -11.88 6.11
C ASP A 64 -18.99 -11.63 5.39
N THR A 65 -20.00 -12.47 5.63
CA THR A 65 -21.36 -12.30 5.09
C THR A 65 -21.96 -10.96 5.48
N PHE A 66 -21.77 -10.51 6.73
CA PHE A 66 -22.25 -9.20 7.18
C PHE A 66 -21.70 -8.05 6.34
N PHE A 67 -20.38 -8.02 6.09
CA PHE A 67 -19.80 -6.98 5.26
C PHE A 67 -20.16 -7.15 3.78
N GLU A 68 -20.30 -8.37 3.26
CA GLU A 68 -20.83 -8.56 1.90
C GLU A 68 -22.22 -7.94 1.72
N VAL A 69 -23.12 -8.14 2.69
CA VAL A 69 -24.46 -7.53 2.69
C VAL A 69 -24.35 -6.00 2.77
N ALA A 70 -23.49 -5.46 3.64
CA ALA A 70 -23.32 -4.00 3.75
C ALA A 70 -22.85 -3.35 2.43
N PHE A 71 -21.97 -4.02 1.68
CA PHE A 71 -21.46 -3.50 0.42
C PHE A 71 -22.41 -3.75 -0.76
N THR A 72 -22.97 -4.95 -0.87
CA THR A 72 -23.68 -5.40 -2.07
C THR A 72 -25.19 -5.55 -1.85
N GLY A 73 -25.70 -5.31 -0.66
CA GLY A 73 -27.13 -5.39 -0.35
C GLY A 73 -27.64 -6.80 -0.07
N GLY A 74 -26.80 -7.82 -0.26
CA GLY A 74 -27.11 -9.22 0.02
C GLY A 74 -25.85 -10.09 -0.03
N ARG A 75 -26.02 -11.40 -0.07
CA ARG A 75 -24.92 -12.35 -0.28
C ARG A 75 -24.53 -12.43 -1.75
N THR A 76 -23.25 -12.70 -1.99
CA THR A 76 -22.71 -12.95 -3.33
C THR A 76 -22.40 -14.43 -3.53
N GLN A 77 -22.50 -14.91 -4.78
CA GLN A 77 -22.12 -16.29 -5.06
C GLN A 77 -20.62 -16.48 -4.79
N PRO A 78 -20.19 -17.64 -4.26
CA PRO A 78 -18.79 -17.89 -3.95
C PRO A 78 -17.85 -17.62 -5.13
N GLY A 79 -16.84 -16.78 -4.91
CA GLY A 79 -15.84 -16.42 -5.94
C GLY A 79 -16.33 -15.45 -7.00
N THR A 80 -17.53 -14.87 -6.86
CA THR A 80 -18.06 -13.86 -7.79
C THR A 80 -18.54 -12.61 -7.05
N THR A 81 -18.93 -11.58 -7.80
CA THR A 81 -19.68 -10.41 -7.31
C THR A 81 -21.18 -10.50 -7.63
N LYS A 82 -21.61 -11.61 -8.27
CA LYS A 82 -23.01 -11.78 -8.65
C LYS A 82 -23.87 -12.04 -7.42
N PRO A 83 -25.11 -11.51 -7.40
CA PRO A 83 -26.09 -11.86 -6.38
C PRO A 83 -26.27 -13.37 -6.26
N ASP A 84 -26.28 -13.86 -5.03
CA ASP A 84 -26.76 -15.20 -4.72
C ASP A 84 -28.31 -15.18 -4.54
N GLU A 85 -28.94 -16.34 -4.41
CA GLU A 85 -30.39 -16.42 -4.17
C GLU A 85 -30.78 -15.65 -2.89
N GLY A 86 -31.92 -14.96 -2.87
CA GLY A 86 -32.44 -14.25 -1.70
C GLY A 86 -32.70 -12.77 -1.94
N ASP A 87 -33.30 -12.12 -0.93
CA ASP A 87 -33.64 -10.69 -1.00
C ASP A 87 -32.41 -9.80 -0.84
N ARG A 88 -32.43 -8.63 -1.50
CA ARG A 88 -31.40 -7.59 -1.36
C ARG A 88 -32.02 -6.30 -0.84
N HIS A 89 -31.31 -5.61 0.04
CA HIS A 89 -31.66 -4.25 0.42
C HIS A 89 -31.04 -3.23 -0.56
N PRO A 90 -31.75 -2.12 -0.87
CA PRO A 90 -31.26 -1.12 -1.82
C PRO A 90 -30.22 -0.16 -1.22
N TYR A 91 -30.03 -0.18 0.10
CA TYR A 91 -29.20 0.80 0.83
C TYR A 91 -27.70 0.42 0.92
N SER A 92 -27.20 -0.35 -0.04
CA SER A 92 -25.82 -0.84 -0.01
C SER A 92 -24.82 0.15 -0.61
N ILE A 93 -23.53 0.01 -0.28
CA ILE A 93 -22.47 0.90 -0.78
C ILE A 93 -22.38 0.84 -2.31
N ILE A 94 -22.63 -0.32 -2.93
CA ILE A 94 -22.59 -0.49 -4.39
C ILE A 94 -23.81 0.14 -5.07
N GLU A 95 -24.97 0.20 -4.42
CA GLU A 95 -26.19 0.77 -5.01
C GLU A 95 -26.27 2.30 -4.86
N CYS A 96 -25.49 2.92 -3.97
CA CYS A 96 -25.51 4.37 -3.74
C CYS A 96 -24.83 5.19 -4.86
N GLU A 97 -24.98 6.52 -4.87
CA GLU A 97 -24.29 7.37 -5.86
C GLU A 97 -22.76 7.38 -5.63
N PRO A 98 -21.92 7.48 -6.68
CA PRO A 98 -20.46 7.57 -6.57
C PRO A 98 -19.99 8.96 -6.11
N LYS A 99 -20.46 9.37 -4.92
CA LYS A 99 -20.16 10.66 -4.29
C LYS A 99 -19.72 10.46 -2.85
N ARG A 100 -18.70 11.22 -2.44
CA ARG A 100 -18.18 11.29 -1.07
C ARG A 100 -19.28 11.40 -0.01
N GLU A 101 -20.14 12.40 -0.15
CA GLU A 101 -21.18 12.75 0.83
C GLU A 101 -22.18 11.61 1.07
N VAL A 102 -22.36 10.75 0.06
CA VAL A 102 -23.28 9.61 0.10
C VAL A 102 -22.60 8.37 0.69
N ILE A 103 -21.31 8.16 0.43
CA ILE A 103 -20.55 6.99 0.89
C ILE A 103 -19.99 7.18 2.32
N LEU A 104 -19.66 8.42 2.70
CA LEU A 104 -19.10 8.74 4.03
C LEU A 104 -19.97 8.25 5.20
N PRO A 105 -21.31 8.39 5.19
CA PRO A 105 -22.17 7.80 6.20
C PRO A 105 -21.96 6.29 6.40
N SER A 106 -21.78 5.52 5.32
CA SER A 106 -21.50 4.07 5.40
C SER A 106 -20.16 3.77 6.06
N VAL A 107 -19.14 4.60 5.83
CA VAL A 107 -17.82 4.50 6.48
C VAL A 107 -17.93 4.75 7.99
N ILE A 108 -18.66 5.81 8.38
CA ILE A 108 -18.90 6.16 9.79
C ILE A 108 -19.70 5.05 10.49
N TYR A 109 -20.72 4.52 9.81
CA TYR A 109 -21.50 3.38 10.27
C TYR A 109 -20.63 2.15 10.53
N ILE A 110 -19.81 1.74 9.55
CA ILE A 110 -18.89 0.60 9.72
C ILE A 110 -17.90 0.86 10.85
N GLN A 111 -17.39 2.08 10.98
CA GLN A 111 -16.50 2.45 12.08
C GLN A 111 -17.20 2.30 13.44
N LYS A 112 -18.47 2.70 13.55
CA LYS A 112 -19.29 2.52 14.76
C LYS A 112 -19.46 1.04 15.11
N ILE A 113 -19.77 0.19 14.13
CA ILE A 113 -19.87 -1.27 14.33
C ILE A 113 -18.52 -1.84 14.81
N LEU A 114 -17.41 -1.46 14.18
CA LEU A 114 -16.07 -1.94 14.55
C LEU A 114 -15.62 -1.48 15.93
N ARG A 115 -16.00 -0.28 16.38
CA ARG A 115 -15.71 0.17 17.76
C ARG A 115 -16.42 -0.71 18.80
N ARG A 116 -17.64 -1.18 18.51
CA ARG A 116 -18.40 -2.08 19.39
C ARG A 116 -17.99 -3.55 19.26
N ARG A 117 -17.59 -3.97 18.07
CA ARG A 117 -17.22 -5.35 17.72
C ARG A 117 -15.86 -5.37 17.00
N PRO A 118 -14.74 -5.09 17.70
CA PRO A 118 -13.43 -4.93 17.07
C PRO A 118 -12.91 -6.19 16.38
N PHE A 119 -13.36 -7.37 16.80
CA PHE A 119 -13.01 -8.65 16.16
C PHE A 119 -13.45 -8.71 14.68
N LEU A 120 -14.44 -7.91 14.27
CA LEU A 120 -14.93 -7.85 12.89
C LEU A 120 -13.96 -7.18 11.91
N ILE A 121 -12.91 -6.51 12.38
CA ILE A 121 -11.93 -5.86 11.49
C ILE A 121 -11.33 -6.84 10.48
N LYS A 122 -11.11 -8.10 10.91
CA LYS A 122 -10.54 -9.12 10.04
C LYS A 122 -11.52 -9.53 8.94
N ASN A 123 -12.81 -9.55 9.24
CA ASN A 123 -13.84 -9.85 8.26
C ASN A 123 -13.98 -8.72 7.23
N LEU A 124 -13.92 -7.46 7.67
CA LEU A 124 -13.89 -6.33 6.74
C LEU A 124 -12.65 -6.39 5.83
N GLU A 125 -11.48 -6.69 6.40
CA GLU A 125 -10.25 -6.88 5.62
C GLU A 125 -10.43 -7.97 4.56
N ASN A 126 -11.04 -9.11 4.91
CA ASN A 126 -11.28 -10.22 3.98
C ASN A 126 -12.20 -9.81 2.82
N VAL A 127 -13.29 -9.09 3.12
CA VAL A 127 -14.26 -8.65 2.11
C VAL A 127 -13.66 -7.57 1.20
N MET A 128 -12.95 -6.59 1.76
CA MET A 128 -12.20 -5.59 0.99
C MET A 128 -11.18 -6.26 0.07
N ARG A 129 -10.41 -7.21 0.60
CA ARG A 129 -9.46 -8.01 -0.19
C ARG A 129 -10.17 -8.74 -1.32
N LYS A 130 -11.28 -9.43 -1.05
CA LYS A 130 -12.08 -10.15 -2.06
C LYS A 130 -12.50 -9.20 -3.19
N PHE A 131 -13.11 -8.06 -2.87
CA PHE A 131 -13.61 -7.12 -3.87
C PHE A 131 -12.50 -6.48 -4.70
N LEU A 132 -11.39 -6.09 -4.08
CA LEU A 132 -10.26 -5.50 -4.80
C LEU A 132 -9.52 -6.52 -5.67
N GLN A 133 -9.52 -7.80 -5.30
CA GLN A 133 -9.01 -8.88 -6.15
C GLN A 133 -9.90 -9.18 -7.35
N SER A 134 -11.18 -8.80 -7.28
CA SER A 134 -12.21 -9.06 -8.29
C SER A 134 -12.71 -7.78 -8.96
N LEU A 135 -11.87 -6.73 -9.03
CA LEU A 135 -12.27 -5.45 -9.66
C LEU A 135 -12.81 -5.62 -11.08
N GLU A 136 -12.35 -6.64 -11.81
CA GLU A 136 -12.83 -6.94 -13.17
C GLU A 136 -14.31 -7.37 -13.24
N LEU A 137 -14.89 -7.79 -12.11
CA LEU A 137 -16.30 -8.18 -12.02
C LEU A 137 -17.22 -7.01 -11.63
N PHE A 138 -16.64 -5.83 -11.40
CA PHE A 138 -17.37 -4.61 -11.05
C PHE A 138 -17.41 -3.65 -12.25
N GLU A 139 -18.55 -3.01 -12.44
CA GLU A 139 -18.71 -1.94 -13.43
C GLU A 139 -17.88 -0.72 -13.05
N GLU A 140 -17.69 0.20 -14.00
CA GLU A 140 -16.88 1.41 -13.80
C GLU A 140 -17.36 2.25 -12.61
N ASN A 141 -18.67 2.49 -12.51
CA ASN A 141 -19.26 3.24 -11.41
C ASN A 141 -19.09 2.52 -10.06
N GLU A 142 -19.19 1.20 -10.04
CA GLU A 142 -19.02 0.41 -8.82
C GLU A 142 -17.57 0.44 -8.33
N ARG A 143 -16.60 0.32 -9.26
CA ARG A 143 -15.17 0.47 -8.96
C ARG A 143 -14.86 1.84 -8.37
N LYS A 144 -15.49 2.90 -8.89
CA LYS A 144 -15.36 4.25 -8.35
C LYS A 144 -15.91 4.37 -6.92
N LYS A 145 -17.07 3.77 -6.62
CA LYS A 145 -17.62 3.72 -5.26
C LYS A 145 -16.69 2.99 -4.29
N LEU A 146 -16.10 1.87 -4.73
CA LEU A 146 -15.10 1.14 -3.95
C LEU A 146 -13.84 1.98 -3.71
N ALA A 147 -13.35 2.73 -4.70
CA ALA A 147 -12.22 3.63 -4.55
C ALA A 147 -12.51 4.74 -3.53
N ILE A 148 -13.69 5.37 -3.63
CA ILE A 148 -14.13 6.40 -2.69
C ILE A 148 -14.25 5.84 -1.26
N PHE A 149 -14.91 4.69 -1.11
CA PHE A 149 -15.02 4.03 0.18
C PHE A 149 -13.64 3.73 0.78
N THR A 150 -12.72 3.20 -0.03
CA THR A 150 -11.37 2.85 0.42
C THR A 150 -10.59 4.08 0.88
N ALA A 151 -10.67 5.18 0.13
CA ALA A 151 -10.06 6.46 0.49
C ALA A 151 -10.60 7.01 1.82
N LEU A 152 -11.92 7.04 1.96
CA LEU A 152 -12.58 7.50 3.18
C LEU A 152 -12.28 6.58 4.38
N ALA A 153 -12.27 5.26 4.19
CA ALA A 153 -11.92 4.29 5.24
C ALA A 153 -10.51 4.55 5.80
N PHE A 154 -9.55 4.86 4.93
CA PHE A 154 -8.20 5.20 5.37
C PHE A 154 -8.06 6.60 5.96
N SER A 155 -8.74 7.60 5.38
CA SER A 155 -8.75 8.97 5.91
C SER A 155 -9.35 9.01 7.32
N GLN A 156 -10.46 8.32 7.53
CA GLN A 156 -11.12 8.19 8.84
C GLN A 156 -10.39 7.22 9.79
N LYS A 157 -9.22 6.71 9.40
CA LYS A 157 -8.39 5.75 10.17
C LYS A 157 -9.23 4.60 10.72
N LEU A 158 -10.05 3.99 9.85
CA LEU A 158 -11.07 3.00 10.20
C LEU A 158 -10.45 1.80 10.93
N SER A 159 -10.49 1.87 12.27
CA SER A 159 -10.06 0.88 13.27
C SER A 159 -8.78 0.10 12.96
N GLY A 160 -7.81 0.73 12.29
CA GLY A 160 -6.52 0.10 11.96
C GLY A 160 -6.56 -0.89 10.79
N LEU A 161 -7.50 -0.74 9.84
CA LEU A 161 -7.51 -1.52 8.60
C LEU A 161 -6.11 -1.50 7.94
N PRO A 162 -5.45 -2.65 7.72
CA PRO A 162 -4.07 -2.65 7.25
C PRO A 162 -3.98 -2.23 5.77
N PRO A 163 -3.22 -1.18 5.42
CA PRO A 163 -3.10 -0.76 4.02
C PRO A 163 -2.50 -1.84 3.11
N GLU A 164 -1.50 -2.58 3.60
CA GLU A 164 -0.84 -3.66 2.85
C GLU A 164 -1.83 -4.71 2.34
N THR A 165 -2.76 -5.14 3.19
CA THR A 165 -3.70 -6.22 2.87
C THR A 165 -4.80 -5.79 1.91
N VAL A 166 -5.09 -4.49 1.86
CA VAL A 166 -6.06 -3.88 0.96
C VAL A 166 -5.43 -3.59 -0.40
N PHE A 167 -4.21 -3.05 -0.45
CA PHE A 167 -3.58 -2.68 -1.71
C PHE A 167 -2.91 -3.84 -2.46
N GLN A 168 -2.27 -4.79 -1.77
CA GLN A 168 -1.63 -5.95 -2.44
C GLN A 168 -2.53 -6.70 -3.44
N PRO A 169 -3.83 -6.95 -3.14
CA PRO A 169 -4.82 -7.43 -4.10
C PRO A 169 -4.83 -6.81 -5.49
N LEU A 170 -4.55 -5.50 -5.56
CA LEU A 170 -4.62 -4.73 -6.78
C LEU A 170 -3.43 -5.01 -7.69
N LEU A 171 -2.26 -5.34 -7.13
CA LEU A 171 -1.02 -5.55 -7.87
C LEU A 171 -0.96 -6.88 -8.63
N LYS A 172 -2.10 -7.54 -8.89
CA LYS A 172 -2.14 -8.73 -9.74
C LYS A 172 -1.99 -8.35 -11.21
N ASP A 173 -1.12 -9.06 -11.93
CA ASP A 173 -0.76 -8.77 -13.33
C ASP A 173 -1.97 -8.62 -14.26
N ASN A 174 -3.02 -9.43 -14.07
CA ASN A 174 -4.23 -9.37 -14.91
C ASN A 174 -5.00 -8.06 -14.75
N LEU A 175 -5.13 -7.55 -13.51
CA LEU A 175 -5.86 -6.30 -13.23
C LEU A 175 -5.05 -5.09 -13.72
N VAL A 176 -3.73 -5.14 -13.52
CA VAL A 176 -2.79 -4.10 -13.96
C VAL A 176 -2.76 -4.02 -15.49
N ALA A 177 -2.66 -5.15 -16.20
CA ALA A 177 -2.64 -5.19 -17.65
C ALA A 177 -3.92 -4.61 -18.28
N LYS A 178 -5.08 -4.80 -17.63
CA LYS A 178 -6.38 -4.23 -18.04
C LYS A 178 -6.53 -2.73 -17.70
N GLY A 179 -5.60 -2.14 -16.95
CA GLY A 179 -5.67 -0.74 -16.53
C GLY A 179 -6.71 -0.46 -15.43
N LEU A 180 -7.31 -1.49 -14.84
CA LEU A 180 -8.31 -1.35 -13.78
C LEU A 180 -7.71 -0.76 -12.51
N VAL A 181 -6.47 -1.16 -12.22
CA VAL A 181 -5.71 -0.71 -11.04
C VAL A 181 -5.39 0.77 -11.14
N LEU A 182 -4.88 1.22 -12.30
CA LEU A 182 -4.59 2.63 -12.53
C LEU A 182 -5.83 3.52 -12.34
N SER A 183 -6.98 3.10 -12.90
CA SER A 183 -8.26 3.80 -12.72
C SER A 183 -8.66 3.88 -11.25
N PHE A 184 -8.65 2.74 -10.55
CA PHE A 184 -9.01 2.68 -9.13
C PHE A 184 -8.08 3.55 -8.26
N MET A 185 -6.77 3.44 -8.46
CA MET A 185 -5.78 4.21 -7.67
C MET A 185 -5.89 5.71 -7.94
N THR A 186 -6.22 6.12 -9.17
CA THR A 186 -6.45 7.53 -9.51
C THR A 186 -7.65 8.10 -8.74
N ASP A 187 -8.79 7.40 -8.76
CA ASP A 187 -9.98 7.81 -8.01
C ASP A 187 -9.69 7.82 -6.50
N PHE A 188 -8.97 6.82 -6.00
CA PHE A 188 -8.54 6.74 -4.61
C PHE A 188 -7.65 7.94 -4.20
N PHE A 189 -6.64 8.31 -5.00
CA PHE A 189 -5.76 9.44 -4.70
C PHE A 189 -6.50 10.76 -4.68
N LYS A 190 -7.35 10.99 -5.68
CA LYS A 190 -8.19 12.18 -5.76
C LYS A 190 -9.05 12.33 -4.52
N GLU A 191 -9.74 11.26 -4.15
CA GLU A 191 -10.63 11.27 -3.00
C GLU A 191 -9.88 11.43 -1.67
N TYR A 192 -8.73 10.75 -1.53
CA TYR A 192 -7.93 10.80 -0.31
C TYR A 192 -7.33 12.19 -0.07
N LEU A 193 -6.85 12.87 -1.12
CA LEU A 193 -6.18 14.16 -1.01
C LEU A 193 -7.13 15.35 -0.76
N ILE A 194 -8.46 15.14 -0.70
CA ILE A 194 -9.38 16.22 -0.34
C ILE A 194 -9.21 16.62 1.13
N ASP A 195 -9.02 15.64 2.04
CA ASP A 195 -8.91 15.90 3.49
C ASP A 195 -7.53 15.60 4.07
N ASN A 196 -6.64 14.96 3.31
CA ASN A 196 -5.34 14.51 3.78
C ASN A 196 -4.22 15.13 2.96
N SER A 197 -3.05 15.31 3.57
CA SER A 197 -1.89 15.84 2.89
C SER A 197 -1.25 14.80 1.96
N LEU A 198 -0.37 15.27 1.05
CA LEU A 198 0.45 14.36 0.26
C LEU A 198 1.33 13.49 1.16
N ASP A 199 1.90 14.03 2.24
CA ASP A 199 2.72 13.26 3.17
C ASP A 199 1.95 12.11 3.83
N ASP A 200 0.66 12.33 4.16
CA ASP A 200 -0.23 11.29 4.65
C ASP A 200 -0.47 10.22 3.58
N LEU A 201 -0.67 10.63 2.32
CA LEU A 201 -0.82 9.71 1.19
C LEU A 201 0.44 8.86 0.99
N ILE A 202 1.62 9.47 1.01
CA ILE A 202 2.90 8.74 0.90
C ILE A 202 3.07 7.79 2.09
N SER A 203 2.74 8.22 3.31
CA SER A 203 2.79 7.39 4.51
C SER A 203 1.91 6.14 4.39
N ILE A 204 0.68 6.28 3.86
CA ILE A 204 -0.20 5.14 3.68
C ILE A 204 0.25 4.21 2.55
N LEU A 205 0.82 4.75 1.46
CA LEU A 205 1.37 3.95 0.38
C LEU A 205 2.62 3.17 0.82
N LYS A 206 3.45 3.74 1.70
CA LYS A 206 4.58 3.04 2.33
C LYS A 206 4.10 1.89 3.21
N ARG A 207 3.10 2.14 4.07
CA ARG A 207 2.44 1.08 4.86
C ARG A 207 1.73 0.04 3.99
N GLY A 208 1.33 0.44 2.78
CA GLY A 208 0.75 -0.40 1.75
C GLY A 208 1.74 -1.25 0.97
N LYS A 209 3.05 -0.94 1.06
CA LYS A 209 4.11 -1.47 0.19
C LYS A 209 3.80 -1.26 -1.31
N VAL A 210 3.26 -0.09 -1.65
CA VAL A 210 2.97 0.30 -3.05
C VAL A 210 3.75 1.55 -3.47
N GLU A 211 4.32 2.29 -2.51
CA GLU A 211 5.03 3.54 -2.78
C GLU A 211 6.29 3.35 -3.66
N GLU A 212 7.01 2.24 -3.49
CA GLU A 212 8.17 1.89 -4.32
C GLU A 212 7.75 1.47 -5.74
N ASP A 213 6.57 0.86 -5.86
CA ASP A 213 6.06 0.24 -7.08
C ASP A 213 4.97 1.10 -7.75
N LEU A 214 5.01 2.43 -7.58
CA LEU A 214 3.99 3.34 -8.13
C LEU A 214 3.94 3.30 -9.66
N LEU A 215 5.04 2.98 -10.35
CA LEU A 215 5.03 2.75 -11.80
C LEU A 215 4.34 1.44 -12.17
N ASP A 216 4.32 0.44 -11.28
CA ASP A 216 3.76 -0.87 -11.56
C ASP A 216 2.23 -0.91 -11.53
N ILE A 217 1.58 0.14 -11.01
CA ILE A 217 0.12 0.31 -11.13
C ILE A 217 -0.30 0.56 -12.59
N PHE A 218 0.62 1.01 -13.44
CA PHE A 218 0.37 1.23 -14.86
C PHE A 218 0.42 -0.11 -15.63
N PRO A 219 -0.42 -0.26 -16.66
CA PRO A 219 -0.30 -1.37 -17.61
C PRO A 219 1.13 -1.47 -18.14
N PRO A 220 1.69 -2.69 -18.32
CA PRO A 220 3.09 -2.87 -18.75
C PRO A 220 3.46 -2.10 -20.03
N THR A 221 2.49 -1.92 -20.93
CA THR A 221 2.68 -1.16 -22.19
C THR A 221 2.81 0.35 -22.01
N LYS A 222 2.47 0.89 -20.84
CA LYS A 222 2.47 2.32 -20.52
C LYS A 222 3.40 2.69 -19.37
N ARG A 223 4.24 1.77 -18.88
CA ARG A 223 5.17 2.04 -17.78
C ARG A 223 6.33 2.91 -18.27
N SER A 224 6.20 4.21 -18.05
CA SER A 224 7.25 5.20 -18.29
C SER A 224 7.06 6.37 -17.34
N ILE A 225 8.14 7.11 -17.09
CA ILE A 225 8.11 8.29 -16.23
C ILE A 225 7.26 9.38 -16.89
N GLU A 226 7.35 9.50 -18.22
CA GLU A 226 6.58 10.43 -19.02
C GLU A 226 5.08 10.14 -18.94
N ALA A 227 4.67 8.87 -19.09
CA ALA A 227 3.27 8.48 -18.97
C ALA A 227 2.72 8.67 -17.55
N PHE A 228 3.56 8.49 -16.53
CA PHE A 228 3.19 8.78 -15.14
C PHE A 228 2.89 10.27 -14.97
N SER A 229 3.81 11.15 -15.40
CA SER A 229 3.66 12.60 -15.30
C SER A 229 2.46 13.08 -16.11
N GLU A 230 2.28 12.60 -17.34
CA GLU A 230 1.15 12.98 -18.20
C GLU A 230 -0.20 12.60 -17.59
N HIS A 231 -0.35 11.34 -17.16
CA HIS A 231 -1.60 10.84 -16.58
C HIS A 231 -1.98 11.61 -15.32
N PHE A 232 -1.09 11.70 -14.34
CA PHE A 232 -1.42 12.33 -13.07
C PHE A 232 -1.53 13.85 -13.15
N THR A 233 -0.82 14.52 -14.06
CA THR A 233 -1.03 15.95 -14.33
C THR A 233 -2.41 16.20 -14.91
N LYS A 234 -2.85 15.39 -15.89
CA LYS A 234 -4.20 15.47 -16.47
C LYS A 234 -5.29 15.25 -15.43
N GLU A 235 -5.04 14.36 -14.48
CA GLU A 235 -5.95 14.05 -13.38
C GLU A 235 -5.87 15.06 -12.22
N GLY A 236 -5.05 16.11 -12.31
CA GLY A 236 -4.93 17.18 -11.30
C GLY A 236 -4.06 16.83 -10.09
N LEU A 237 -3.29 15.73 -10.16
CA LEU A 237 -2.44 15.20 -9.10
C LEU A 237 -0.98 15.66 -9.28
N VAL A 238 -0.77 16.96 -9.52
CA VAL A 238 0.56 17.55 -9.83
C VAL A 238 1.55 17.34 -8.69
N ALA A 239 1.12 17.49 -7.44
CA ALA A 239 1.98 17.28 -6.27
C ALA A 239 2.53 15.85 -6.19
N LEU A 240 1.78 14.85 -6.66
CA LEU A 240 2.25 13.46 -6.75
C LEU A 240 3.30 13.28 -7.85
N VAL A 241 3.16 14.01 -8.96
CA VAL A 241 4.15 14.03 -10.05
C VAL A 241 5.47 14.63 -9.56
N GLU A 242 5.43 15.80 -8.93
CA GLU A 242 6.61 16.46 -8.36
C GLU A 242 7.32 15.57 -7.32
N TYR A 243 6.55 14.88 -6.48
CA TYR A 243 7.09 13.90 -5.53
C TYR A 243 7.82 12.77 -6.25
N ASN A 244 7.21 12.18 -7.28
CA ASN A 244 7.81 11.08 -8.02
C ASN A 244 9.07 11.52 -8.77
N GLU A 245 9.07 12.71 -9.37
CA GLU A 245 10.26 13.29 -10.03
C GLU A 245 11.41 13.49 -9.04
N LYS A 246 11.11 14.06 -7.87
CA LYS A 246 12.10 14.22 -6.78
C LYS A 246 12.63 12.87 -6.30
N LYS A 247 11.75 11.88 -6.11
CA LYS A 247 12.13 10.53 -5.70
C LYS A 247 13.06 9.88 -6.72
N ILE A 248 12.70 9.92 -8.01
CA ILE A 248 13.54 9.38 -9.09
C ILE A 248 14.90 10.06 -9.12
N PHE A 249 14.94 11.39 -8.95
CA PHE A 249 16.17 12.15 -8.85
C PHE A 249 17.04 11.69 -7.67
N GLU A 250 16.46 11.53 -6.48
CA GLU A 250 17.16 11.01 -5.29
C GLU A 250 17.69 9.58 -5.48
N VAL A 251 16.93 8.70 -6.15
CA VAL A 251 17.39 7.34 -6.49
C VAL A 251 18.60 7.41 -7.43
N LYS A 252 18.54 8.21 -8.50
CA LYS A 252 19.67 8.39 -9.43
C LYS A 252 20.92 8.92 -8.73
N LEU A 253 20.76 9.88 -7.80
CA LEU A 253 21.88 10.38 -6.99
C LEU A 253 22.49 9.27 -6.12
N LYS A 254 21.65 8.45 -5.47
CA LYS A 254 22.10 7.34 -4.63
C LYS A 254 22.81 6.25 -5.43
N GLU A 255 22.29 5.89 -6.60
CA GLU A 255 22.93 4.94 -7.52
C GLU A 255 24.27 5.45 -8.04
N MET A 256 24.37 6.74 -8.36
CA MET A 256 25.63 7.39 -8.73
C MET A 256 26.64 7.32 -7.57
N LYS A 257 26.23 7.70 -6.35
CA LYS A 257 27.08 7.62 -5.16
C LYS A 257 27.60 6.18 -4.97
N SER A 258 26.70 5.19 -4.99
CA SER A 258 27.07 3.77 -4.83
C SER A 258 28.04 3.28 -5.91
N SER A 259 27.80 3.63 -7.17
CA SER A 259 28.66 3.25 -8.30
C SER A 259 30.06 3.84 -8.16
N LEU A 260 30.16 5.10 -7.74
CA LEU A 260 31.45 5.77 -7.54
C LEU A 260 32.19 5.21 -6.32
N THR A 261 31.48 4.94 -5.22
CA THR A 261 32.08 4.29 -4.04
C THR A 261 32.68 2.94 -4.40
N ALA A 262 32.00 2.12 -5.21
CA ALA A 262 32.51 0.83 -5.67
C ALA A 262 33.79 0.99 -6.50
N GLN A 263 33.77 1.83 -7.54
CA GLN A 263 34.96 2.10 -8.37
C GLN A 263 36.15 2.63 -7.54
N ILE A 264 35.88 3.49 -6.56
CA ILE A 264 36.92 4.05 -5.69
C ILE A 264 37.52 2.99 -4.77
N THR A 265 36.71 2.07 -4.26
CA THR A 265 37.11 0.97 -3.38
C THR A 265 37.91 -0.10 -4.13
N GLU A 266 37.54 -0.35 -5.39
CA GLU A 266 38.22 -1.29 -6.30
C GLU A 266 39.51 -0.70 -6.91
N GLU A 267 39.91 0.51 -6.50
CA GLU A 267 41.08 1.23 -7.04
C GLU A 267 41.04 1.39 -8.57
N ALA A 268 39.84 1.55 -9.14
CA ALA A 268 39.65 1.79 -10.56
C ALA A 268 40.44 3.04 -11.01
N ASP A 269 40.90 3.03 -12.27
CA ASP A 269 41.70 4.12 -12.79
C ASP A 269 40.92 5.44 -12.76
N THR A 270 41.59 6.50 -12.35
CA THR A 270 40.96 7.81 -12.17
C THR A 270 40.35 8.35 -13.46
N SER A 271 40.86 7.99 -14.63
CA SER A 271 40.26 8.37 -15.92
C SER A 271 38.91 7.68 -16.17
N GLU A 272 38.77 6.41 -15.81
CA GLU A 272 37.52 5.64 -15.92
C GLU A 272 36.43 6.17 -14.98
N VAL A 273 36.82 6.58 -13.77
CA VAL A 273 35.91 7.23 -12.80
C VAL A 273 35.41 8.56 -13.37
N ILE A 274 36.29 9.37 -13.95
CA ILE A 274 35.93 10.66 -14.57
C ILE A 274 34.96 10.47 -15.74
N GLU A 275 35.20 9.47 -16.60
CA GLU A 275 34.30 9.16 -17.72
C GLU A 275 32.92 8.70 -17.24
N THR A 276 32.88 7.82 -16.23
CA THR A 276 31.62 7.36 -15.61
C THR A 276 30.81 8.54 -15.07
N VAL A 277 31.46 9.48 -14.35
CA VAL A 277 30.81 10.70 -13.83
C VAL A 277 30.27 11.54 -14.99
N LYS A 278 31.07 11.83 -16.02
CA LYS A 278 30.64 12.65 -17.16
C LYS A 278 29.44 12.06 -17.89
N LEU A 279 29.42 10.74 -18.08
CA LEU A 279 28.31 10.03 -18.71
C LEU A 279 27.03 10.15 -17.86
N ARG A 280 27.11 9.82 -16.57
CA ARG A 280 25.98 9.86 -15.63
C ARG A 280 25.41 11.28 -15.47
N VAL A 281 26.26 12.30 -15.41
CA VAL A 281 25.84 13.71 -15.31
C VAL A 281 25.08 14.15 -16.56
N ARG A 282 25.53 13.73 -17.75
CA ARG A 282 24.85 14.01 -19.01
C ARG A 282 23.49 13.33 -19.08
N ASP A 283 23.44 12.04 -18.76
CA ASP A 283 22.23 11.22 -18.92
C ASP A 283 21.14 11.58 -17.90
N ALA A 284 21.53 11.86 -16.65
CA ALA A 284 20.60 12.20 -15.58
C ALA A 284 20.35 13.71 -15.42
N LYS A 285 20.98 14.56 -16.25
CA LYS A 285 20.92 16.03 -16.18
C LYS A 285 21.11 16.56 -14.76
N LEU A 286 22.08 16.01 -14.04
CA LEU A 286 22.30 16.34 -12.63
C LEU A 286 22.83 17.77 -12.49
N PRO A 287 22.30 18.58 -11.55
CA PRO A 287 22.86 19.88 -11.21
C PRO A 287 24.32 19.76 -10.78
N GLU A 288 25.17 20.66 -11.27
CA GLU A 288 26.61 20.68 -10.97
C GLU A 288 26.90 20.65 -9.45
N ILE A 289 26.08 21.34 -8.66
CA ILE A 289 26.19 21.38 -7.19
C ILE A 289 25.99 20.02 -6.53
N GLU A 290 25.07 19.21 -7.04
CA GLU A 290 24.80 17.86 -6.53
C GLU A 290 25.92 16.89 -6.89
N VAL A 291 26.50 17.05 -8.09
CA VAL A 291 27.66 16.28 -8.53
C VAL A 291 28.87 16.54 -7.63
N VAL A 292 29.15 17.81 -7.33
CA VAL A 292 30.23 18.19 -6.41
C VAL A 292 30.01 17.59 -5.02
N ARG A 293 28.78 17.67 -4.51
CA ARG A 293 28.42 17.09 -3.21
C ARG A 293 28.66 15.58 -3.17
N ILE A 294 28.20 14.85 -4.19
CA ILE A 294 28.42 13.39 -4.29
C ILE A 294 29.91 13.06 -4.35
N LEU A 295 30.68 13.75 -5.19
CA LEU A 295 32.11 13.47 -5.33
C LEU A 295 32.84 13.67 -4.00
N TRP A 296 32.53 14.75 -3.29
CA TRP A 296 33.07 15.02 -1.97
C TRP A 296 32.70 13.91 -0.98
N ASP A 297 31.42 13.57 -0.89
CA ASP A 297 30.91 12.50 -0.03
C ASP A 297 31.65 11.17 -0.27
N VAL A 298 31.76 10.74 -1.54
CA VAL A 298 32.41 9.46 -1.89
C VAL A 298 33.90 9.49 -1.54
N LEU A 299 34.60 10.60 -1.80
CA LEU A 299 36.01 10.74 -1.45
C LEU A 299 36.23 10.68 0.06
N MET A 300 35.36 11.30 0.84
CA MET A 300 35.45 11.34 2.31
C MET A 300 35.05 10.01 2.95
N ASP A 301 34.06 9.31 2.38
CA ASP A 301 33.64 7.96 2.81
C ASP A 301 34.75 6.92 2.60
N ALA A 302 35.63 7.12 1.61
CA ALA A 302 36.78 6.25 1.35
C ALA A 302 37.95 6.44 2.34
N VAL A 303 37.91 7.47 3.20
CA VAL A 303 38.97 7.73 4.19
C VAL A 303 38.73 6.87 5.44
N GLN A 304 39.76 6.15 5.90
CA GLN A 304 39.69 5.40 7.15
C GLN A 304 39.80 6.34 8.37
N TRP A 305 38.67 6.62 9.02
CA TRP A 305 38.60 7.52 10.19
C TRP A 305 38.84 6.83 11.54
N SER A 306 39.02 5.50 11.57
CA SER A 306 39.08 4.70 12.80
C SER A 306 40.44 4.67 13.51
N GLY A 307 41.45 5.39 13.01
CA GLY A 307 42.75 5.46 13.65
C GLY A 307 42.68 6.23 14.98
N LYS A 308 43.23 5.67 16.07
CA LYS A 308 43.37 6.35 17.38
C LYS A 308 44.22 7.63 17.34
N ASN A 309 44.87 7.91 16.22
CA ASN A 309 45.85 8.97 16.07
C ASN A 309 45.34 10.03 15.08
N GLN A 310 44.85 11.14 15.62
CA GLN A 310 44.15 12.20 14.84
C GLN A 310 45.03 12.79 13.73
N GLN A 311 46.35 12.78 13.91
CA GLN A 311 47.35 13.22 12.91
C GLN A 311 47.50 12.24 11.73
N GLN A 312 47.34 10.93 11.97
CA GLN A 312 47.35 9.93 10.89
C GLN A 312 46.07 10.01 10.06
N ASN A 313 44.93 10.21 10.70
CA ASN A 313 43.66 10.40 9.98
C ASN A 313 43.69 11.68 9.14
N ALA A 314 44.23 12.79 9.67
CA ALA A 314 44.41 14.02 8.92
C ALA A 314 45.36 13.85 7.71
N ASN A 315 46.46 13.12 7.87
CA ASN A 315 47.37 12.83 6.76
C ASN A 315 46.79 11.83 5.75
N ALA A 316 45.97 10.86 6.17
CA ALA A 316 45.26 9.95 5.28
C ALA A 316 44.20 10.69 4.46
N ALA A 317 43.41 11.56 5.11
CA ALA A 317 42.48 12.45 4.43
C ALA A 317 43.22 13.37 3.45
N LEU A 318 44.33 13.99 3.86
CA LEU A 318 45.16 14.83 2.97
C LEU A 318 45.78 14.05 1.82
N ARG A 319 46.13 12.77 1.98
CA ARG A 319 46.59 11.92 0.86
C ARG A 319 45.43 11.59 -0.08
N GLN A 320 44.27 11.19 0.45
CA GLN A 320 43.09 10.88 -0.36
C GLN A 320 42.64 12.10 -1.16
N VAL A 321 42.52 13.24 -0.48
CA VAL A 321 42.22 14.55 -1.05
C VAL A 321 43.35 14.93 -2.01
N SER A 322 44.61 15.05 -1.61
CA SER A 322 45.67 15.54 -2.51
C SER A 322 45.95 14.63 -3.73
N PHE A 323 45.79 13.31 -3.63
CA PHE A 323 46.02 12.38 -4.75
C PHE A 323 44.82 12.32 -5.70
N ARG A 324 43.58 12.40 -5.19
CA ARG A 324 42.35 12.30 -6.00
C ARG A 324 41.66 13.65 -6.31
N TYR A 325 41.92 14.72 -5.53
CA TYR A 325 41.58 16.11 -5.89
C TYR A 325 42.32 16.54 -7.13
N PHE A 326 43.59 16.15 -7.32
CA PHE A 326 44.31 16.49 -8.55
C PHE A 326 43.69 15.81 -9.78
N ALA A 327 43.07 14.64 -9.61
CA ALA A 327 42.36 13.93 -10.67
C ALA A 327 40.93 14.44 -10.90
N CYS A 328 40.22 14.90 -9.85
CA CYS A 328 38.91 15.53 -9.96
C CYS A 328 38.97 17.05 -10.21
N MET A 329 40.14 17.68 -10.08
CA MET A 329 40.36 19.11 -10.32
C MET A 329 39.95 19.56 -11.72
N PRO A 330 40.20 18.79 -12.81
CA PRO A 330 39.68 19.12 -14.13
C PRO A 330 38.16 19.20 -14.17
N ILE A 331 37.45 18.36 -13.39
CA ILE A 331 35.98 18.43 -13.26
C ILE A 331 35.60 19.69 -12.47
N TYR A 332 36.24 19.95 -11.33
CA TYR A 332 35.98 21.13 -10.50
C TYR A 332 36.27 22.45 -11.23
N ILE A 333 37.35 22.49 -12.03
CA ILE A 333 37.76 23.63 -12.86
C ILE A 333 36.85 23.80 -14.09
N CYS A 334 36.38 22.70 -14.70
CA CYS A 334 35.37 22.78 -15.78
C CYS A 334 34.02 23.32 -15.27
N LEU A 335 33.57 22.91 -14.08
CA LEU A 335 32.31 23.38 -13.48
C LEU A 335 32.44 24.85 -13.03
N LEU A 336 33.56 25.24 -12.43
CA LEU A 336 33.83 26.64 -12.06
C LEU A 336 33.95 27.59 -13.27
N ARG A 337 34.43 27.09 -14.43
CA ARG A 337 34.45 27.88 -15.67
C ARG A 337 33.06 28.18 -16.24
N ASN A 338 32.04 27.38 -15.94
CA ASN A 338 30.65 27.68 -16.32
C ASN A 338 29.98 28.69 -15.37
N PHE A 339 30.41 28.76 -14.10
CA PHE A 339 29.89 29.71 -13.11
C PHE A 339 30.46 31.13 -13.23
N TYR A 340 31.67 31.27 -13.78
CA TYR A 340 32.26 32.56 -14.13
C TYR A 340 32.66 32.52 -15.60
N PRO A 341 31.85 33.03 -16.54
CA PRO A 341 32.40 33.41 -17.83
C PRO A 341 33.42 34.52 -17.51
N CYS A 342 34.71 34.18 -17.56
CA CYS A 342 35.75 35.18 -17.54
C CYS A 342 35.53 36.10 -18.74
N SER A 343 34.89 37.24 -18.47
CA SER A 343 34.92 38.41 -19.32
C SER A 343 36.38 38.84 -19.43
N HIS A 344 37.00 38.49 -20.56
CA HIS A 344 38.19 39.14 -21.06
C HIS A 344 37.81 40.13 -22.15
#